data_AF-A0A853FEQ0-F1
#
_entry.id   AF-A0A853FEQ0-F1
#
_cell.length_a   1.000
_cell.length_b   1.000
_cell.length_c   1.000
_cell.angle_alpha   90.00
_cell.angle_beta   90.00
_cell.angle_gamma   90.00
#
_symmetry.space_group_name_H-M   'P 1'
#
loop_
_entity.id
_entity.type
_entity.pdbx_description
1 polymer ?
#
loop_
_entity_poly.entity_id
_entity_poly.type
_entity_poly.pdbx_seq_one_letter_code
_entity_poly.pdbx_strand_id
1 'polypeptide(L)'
;MSTSLPGFQGPSASTEAPLEMLAACHYRIQRQCATLRRLREHLPQHGSDQQARQAARNVMRYFDTAAVHHHEDEEKDLFPALLEAMAGSDAVCIRQLTQGLQDDHRQLEAAWRRIRQQLLQIEAGVQVPLSESDIDAFIEAYARHMRIEEDEVFPMAERLLDDTALQAMGRSMRLRRGITDDQI
;
A
#
# COMPACT_ATOMS: atom_id res chain seq x y z
N MET A 1 -26.42 8.58 0.76
CA MET A 1 -25.77 9.60 1.59
C MET A 1 -24.31 9.21 1.73
N SER A 2 -23.39 9.91 1.07
CA SER A 2 -21.99 9.54 0.96
C SER A 2 -21.28 9.66 2.31
N THR A 3 -21.04 8.54 2.98
CA THR A 3 -20.27 8.47 4.23
C THR A 3 -18.78 8.66 3.90
N SER A 4 -18.30 9.88 4.13
CA SER A 4 -16.87 10.20 4.02
C SER A 4 -16.12 9.61 5.21
N LEU A 5 -15.24 8.65 4.93
CA LEU A 5 -14.34 8.04 5.91
C LEU A 5 -13.22 9.04 6.33
N PRO A 6 -12.87 9.13 7.62
CA PRO A 6 -11.68 9.86 8.05
C PRO A 6 -10.42 9.20 7.47
N GLY A 7 -9.73 9.89 6.55
CA GLY A 7 -8.54 9.37 5.85
C GLY A 7 -8.79 9.01 4.38
N PHE A 8 -10.02 9.17 3.89
CA PHE A 8 -10.41 8.90 2.51
C PHE A 8 -10.87 10.20 1.85
N GLN A 9 -9.92 11.06 1.49
CA GLN A 9 -10.21 12.26 0.69
C GLN A 9 -9.34 12.27 -0.57
N GLY A 10 -9.89 11.67 -1.61
CA GLY A 10 -9.51 11.70 -3.02
C GLY A 10 -10.75 11.34 -3.84
N PRO A 11 -10.81 11.66 -5.15
CA PRO A 11 -12.02 11.49 -5.95
C PRO A 11 -12.47 10.03 -5.93
N SER A 12 -13.67 9.80 -5.39
CA SER A 12 -14.54 8.62 -5.59
C SER A 12 -13.92 7.22 -5.68
N ALA A 13 -12.90 6.87 -4.90
CA ALA A 13 -12.59 5.44 -4.71
C ALA A 13 -13.70 4.83 -3.85
N SER A 14 -14.78 4.38 -4.49
CA SER A 14 -15.79 3.54 -3.85
C SER A 14 -15.21 2.14 -3.71
N THR A 15 -15.45 1.49 -2.57
CA THR A 15 -15.14 0.05 -2.41
C THR A 15 -15.95 -0.86 -3.35
N GLU A 16 -16.87 -0.29 -4.12
CA GLU A 16 -17.60 -0.93 -5.22
C GLU A 16 -16.74 -1.05 -6.50
N ALA A 17 -15.63 -0.31 -6.57
CA ALA A 17 -14.62 -0.41 -7.62
C ALA A 17 -13.28 -0.80 -6.97
N PRO A 18 -13.07 -2.09 -6.65
CA PRO A 18 -11.92 -2.53 -5.85
C PRO A 18 -10.56 -2.24 -6.50
N LEU A 19 -10.47 -2.30 -7.83
CA LEU A 19 -9.24 -1.95 -8.57
C LEU A 19 -8.92 -0.45 -8.47
N GLU A 20 -9.93 0.42 -8.57
CA GLU A 20 -9.75 1.87 -8.37
C GLU A 20 -9.30 2.19 -6.94
N MET A 21 -9.79 1.43 -5.96
CA MET A 21 -9.39 1.58 -4.57
C MET A 21 -7.93 1.18 -4.34
N LEU A 22 -7.45 0.10 -4.98
CA LEU A 22 -6.02 -0.29 -4.96
C LEU A 22 -5.15 0.80 -5.60
N ALA A 23 -5.52 1.28 -6.79
CA ALA A 23 -4.83 2.40 -7.44
C ALA A 23 -4.83 3.68 -6.57
N ALA A 24 -5.92 3.97 -5.87
CA ALA A 24 -5.98 5.11 -4.94
C ALA A 24 -5.07 4.92 -3.71
N CYS A 25 -4.82 3.67 -3.27
CA CYS A 25 -3.83 3.34 -2.25
C CYS A 25 -2.40 3.67 -2.73
N HIS A 26 -2.07 3.46 -4.00
CA HIS A 26 -0.74 3.79 -4.55
C HIS A 26 -0.42 5.27 -4.42
N TYR A 27 -1.38 6.15 -4.75
CA TYR A 27 -1.20 7.59 -4.56
C TYR A 27 -0.89 7.95 -3.10
N ARG A 28 -1.51 7.24 -2.14
CA ARG A 28 -1.26 7.46 -0.71
C ARG A 28 0.12 6.95 -0.29
N ILE A 29 0.54 5.78 -0.80
CA ILE A 29 1.91 5.25 -0.60
C ILE A 29 2.93 6.27 -1.09
N GLN A 30 2.78 6.77 -2.33
CA GLN A 30 3.66 7.79 -2.92
C GLN A 30 3.75 9.05 -2.05
N ARG A 31 2.63 9.51 -1.48
CA ARG A 31 2.63 10.67 -0.55
C ARG A 31 3.38 10.39 0.75
N GLN A 32 3.31 9.18 1.30
CA GLN A 32 4.08 8.82 2.49
C GLN A 32 5.57 8.68 2.17
N CYS A 33 5.93 8.10 1.02
CA CYS A 33 7.30 8.09 0.49
C CYS A 33 7.87 9.50 0.34
N ALA A 34 7.08 10.45 -0.20
CA ALA A 34 7.49 11.85 -0.28
C ALA A 34 7.65 12.51 1.11
N THR A 35 6.81 12.13 2.08
CA THR A 35 6.92 12.59 3.46
C THR A 35 8.19 12.07 4.12
N LEU A 36 8.57 10.81 3.90
CA LEU A 36 9.84 10.24 4.37
C LEU A 36 11.05 11.01 3.84
N ARG A 37 11.06 11.33 2.53
CA ARG A 37 12.14 12.11 1.92
C ARG A 37 12.28 13.50 2.55
N ARG A 38 11.16 14.22 2.71
CA ARG A 38 11.16 15.54 3.38
C ARG A 38 11.59 15.46 4.83
N LEU A 39 11.17 14.42 5.56
CA LEU A 39 11.58 14.20 6.95
C LEU A 39 13.11 14.02 7.04
N ARG A 40 13.70 13.23 6.13
CA ARG A 40 15.15 13.07 6.04
C ARG A 40 15.88 14.41 5.83
N GLU A 41 15.37 15.27 4.96
CA GLU A 41 15.93 16.61 4.67
C GLU A 41 15.76 17.60 5.83
N HIS A 42 14.70 17.44 6.63
CA HIS A 42 14.36 18.29 7.77
C HIS A 42 15.25 18.02 9.00
N LEU A 43 15.55 16.75 9.28
CA LEU A 43 16.25 16.33 10.49
C LEU A 43 17.61 17.02 10.72
N PRO A 44 18.50 17.21 9.73
CA PRO A 44 19.77 17.89 9.96
C PRO A 44 19.63 19.36 10.37
N GLN A 45 18.54 20.02 9.98
CA GLN A 45 18.34 21.46 10.18
C GLN A 45 17.56 21.78 11.47
N HIS A 46 16.62 20.90 11.82
CA HIS A 46 15.66 21.16 12.89
C HIS A 46 15.67 20.09 13.97
N GLY A 47 16.36 18.97 13.73
CA GLY A 47 16.32 17.80 14.58
C GLY A 47 14.93 17.17 14.65
N SER A 48 14.75 16.31 15.66
CA SER A 48 13.47 15.67 16.01
C SER A 48 12.50 16.63 16.71
N ASP A 49 12.22 17.78 16.08
CA ASP A 49 11.24 18.76 16.54
C ASP A 49 9.79 18.23 16.48
N GLN A 50 8.82 19.05 16.88
CA GLN A 50 7.41 18.63 16.88
C GLN A 50 6.91 18.21 15.48
N GLN A 51 7.39 18.85 14.41
CA GLN A 51 6.99 18.53 13.04
C GLN A 51 7.56 17.19 12.60
N ALA A 52 8.84 16.95 12.87
CA ALA A 52 9.51 15.68 12.60
C ALA A 52 8.84 14.51 13.34
N ARG A 53 8.52 14.71 14.62
CA ARG A 53 7.81 13.72 15.45
C ARG A 53 6.44 13.38 14.89
N GLN A 54 5.68 14.39 14.48
CA GLN A 54 4.35 14.20 13.92
C GLN A 54 4.41 13.51 12.54
N ALA A 55 5.39 13.87 11.71
CA ALA A 55 5.63 13.21 10.43
C ALA A 55 5.97 11.72 10.62
N ALA A 56 6.91 11.42 11.52
CA ALA A 56 7.30 10.04 11.85
C ALA A 56 6.09 9.21 12.31
N ARG A 57 5.28 9.73 13.24
CA ARG A 57 4.05 9.09 13.70
C ARG A 57 3.07 8.80 12.56
N ASN A 58 2.84 9.79 11.69
CA ASN A 58 1.87 9.67 10.60
C ASN A 58 2.30 8.64 9.57
N VAL A 59 3.59 8.65 9.20
CA VAL A 59 4.17 7.65 8.29
C VAL A 59 4.08 6.27 8.91
N MET A 60 4.46 6.10 10.18
CA MET A 60 4.37 4.82 10.88
C MET A 60 2.95 4.28 10.90
N ARG A 61 1.97 5.11 11.28
CA ARG A 61 0.57 4.71 11.29
C ARG A 61 0.10 4.19 9.93
N TYR A 62 0.53 4.84 8.83
CA TYR A 62 0.12 4.43 7.49
C TYR A 62 0.70 3.07 7.10
N PHE A 63 2.03 2.91 7.21
CA PHE A 63 2.69 1.67 6.79
C PHE A 63 2.44 0.49 7.73
N ASP A 64 2.12 0.75 9.01
CA ASP A 64 1.75 -0.30 9.97
C ASP A 64 0.31 -0.82 9.77
N THR A 65 -0.52 -0.14 8.96
CA THR A 65 -1.93 -0.52 8.79
C THR A 65 -2.38 -0.53 7.33
N ALA A 66 -2.50 0.65 6.70
CA ALA A 66 -3.05 0.79 5.37
C ALA A 66 -2.22 0.07 4.29
N ALA A 67 -0.88 0.11 4.39
CA ALA A 67 -0.02 -0.62 3.46
C ALA A 67 -0.12 -2.14 3.67
N VAL A 68 -0.26 -2.60 4.91
CA VAL A 68 -0.49 -4.03 5.21
C VAL A 68 -1.80 -4.49 4.59
N HIS A 69 -2.90 -3.74 4.80
CA HIS A 69 -4.19 -4.08 4.22
C HIS A 69 -4.18 -4.08 2.68
N HIS A 70 -3.41 -3.19 2.06
CA HIS A 70 -3.23 -3.15 0.62
C HIS A 70 -2.56 -4.43 0.09
N HIS A 71 -1.40 -4.82 0.63
CA HIS A 71 -0.75 -6.08 0.24
C HIS A 71 -1.65 -7.29 0.53
N GLU A 72 -2.41 -7.26 1.63
CA GLU A 72 -3.39 -8.32 1.89
C GLU A 72 -4.50 -8.34 0.81
N ASP A 73 -4.90 -7.20 0.25
CA ASP A 73 -5.99 -7.11 -0.75
C ASP A 73 -5.52 -7.74 -2.05
N GLU A 74 -4.25 -7.54 -2.40
CA GLU A 74 -3.62 -8.29 -3.47
C GLU A 74 -3.49 -9.79 -3.17
N GLU A 75 -2.83 -10.13 -2.07
CA GLU A 75 -2.41 -11.51 -1.79
C GLU A 75 -3.57 -12.46 -1.46
N LYS A 76 -4.64 -11.95 -0.83
CA LYS A 76 -5.77 -12.77 -0.37
C LYS A 76 -6.96 -12.74 -1.33
N ASP A 77 -7.04 -11.74 -2.21
CA ASP A 77 -8.21 -11.53 -3.05
C ASP A 77 -7.83 -11.41 -4.54
N LEU A 78 -7.05 -10.39 -4.93
CA LEU A 78 -6.75 -10.14 -6.35
C LEU A 78 -5.96 -11.27 -7.02
N PHE A 79 -4.85 -11.69 -6.42
CA PHE A 79 -3.97 -12.70 -7.03
C PHE A 79 -4.66 -14.08 -7.13
N PRO A 80 -5.35 -14.58 -6.09
CA PRO A 80 -6.16 -15.79 -6.23
C PRO A 80 -7.23 -15.67 -7.33
N ALA A 81 -7.95 -14.55 -7.40
CA ALA A 81 -8.98 -14.34 -8.42
C ALA A 81 -8.42 -14.38 -9.85
N LEU A 82 -7.24 -13.78 -10.08
CA LEU A 82 -6.54 -13.83 -11.37
C LEU A 82 -6.14 -15.27 -11.76
N LEU A 83 -5.69 -16.06 -10.79
CA LEU A 83 -5.31 -17.45 -11.01
C LEU A 83 -6.54 -18.32 -11.32
N GLU A 84 -7.64 -18.11 -10.61
CA GLU A 84 -8.91 -18.82 -10.83
C GLU A 84 -9.50 -18.51 -12.21
N ALA A 85 -9.49 -17.25 -12.63
CA ALA A 85 -9.99 -16.83 -13.95
C ALA A 85 -9.25 -17.52 -15.12
N MET A 86 -8.02 -18.00 -14.89
CA MET A 86 -7.19 -18.67 -15.89
C MET A 86 -7.05 -20.18 -15.69
N ALA A 87 -7.82 -20.79 -14.78
CA ALA A 87 -7.73 -22.21 -14.43
C ALA A 87 -7.97 -23.18 -15.61
N GLY A 88 -8.47 -22.70 -16.76
CA GLY A 88 -8.62 -23.46 -18.01
C GLY A 88 -7.48 -23.30 -19.03
N SER A 89 -6.43 -22.54 -18.72
CA SER A 89 -5.30 -22.23 -19.61
C SER A 89 -3.95 -22.37 -18.87
N ASP A 90 -2.84 -22.31 -19.61
CA ASP A 90 -1.51 -22.34 -19.01
C ASP A 90 -1.21 -21.02 -18.25
N ALA A 91 -1.59 -20.96 -16.98
CA ALA A 91 -1.44 -19.78 -16.11
C ALA A 91 -0.02 -19.61 -15.53
N VAL A 92 1.03 -20.18 -16.15
CA VAL A 92 2.43 -20.05 -15.68
C VAL A 92 2.85 -18.59 -15.56
N CYS A 93 2.51 -17.75 -16.55
CA CYS A 93 2.90 -16.34 -16.54
C CYS A 93 2.27 -15.58 -15.35
N ILE A 94 0.98 -15.79 -15.08
CA ILE A 94 0.29 -15.15 -13.94
C ILE A 94 0.88 -15.64 -12.62
N ARG A 95 1.14 -16.95 -12.47
CA ARG A 95 1.78 -17.49 -11.26
C ARG A 95 3.15 -16.85 -11.00
N GLN A 96 3.96 -16.69 -12.05
CA GLN A 96 5.28 -16.05 -11.92
C GLN A 96 5.14 -14.57 -11.54
N LEU A 97 4.21 -13.86 -12.17
CA LEU A 97 3.94 -12.45 -11.87
C LEU A 97 3.47 -12.25 -10.42
N THR A 98 2.46 -13.00 -9.97
CA THR A 98 1.92 -12.87 -8.60
C THR A 98 2.95 -13.29 -7.56
N GLN A 99 3.76 -14.32 -7.83
CA GLN A 99 4.84 -14.72 -6.92
C GLN A 99 5.92 -13.64 -6.81
N GLY A 100 6.30 -13.01 -7.93
CA GLY A 100 7.27 -11.91 -7.92
C GLY A 100 6.79 -10.71 -7.09
N LEU A 101 5.51 -10.35 -7.20
CA LEU A 101 4.91 -9.28 -6.40
C LEU A 101 4.84 -9.62 -4.91
N GLN A 102 4.53 -10.87 -4.57
CA GLN A 102 4.59 -11.35 -3.19
C GLN A 102 6.01 -11.26 -2.62
N ASP A 103 7.02 -11.62 -3.40
CA ASP A 103 8.42 -11.51 -3.00
C ASP A 103 8.83 -10.04 -2.81
N ASP A 104 8.32 -9.13 -3.64
CA ASP A 104 8.47 -7.68 -3.46
C ASP A 104 7.81 -7.21 -2.15
N HIS A 105 6.59 -7.67 -1.81
CA HIS A 105 5.96 -7.35 -0.51
C HIS A 105 6.83 -7.76 0.67
N ARG A 106 7.43 -8.97 0.63
CA ARG A 106 8.32 -9.44 1.69
C ARG A 106 9.55 -8.54 1.83
N GLN A 107 10.12 -8.08 0.71
CA GLN A 107 11.26 -7.14 0.71
C GLN A 107 10.86 -5.77 1.27
N LEU A 108 9.72 -5.23 0.86
CA LEU A 108 9.18 -3.96 1.34
C LEU A 108 8.91 -3.99 2.85
N GLU A 109 8.33 -5.07 3.36
CA GLU A 109 8.14 -5.24 4.80
C GLU A 109 9.45 -5.30 5.58
N ALA A 110 10.45 -6.01 5.05
CA ALA A 110 11.76 -6.10 5.68
C ALA A 110 12.46 -4.74 5.72
N ALA A 111 12.38 -3.97 4.64
CA ALA A 111 12.89 -2.60 4.57
C ALA A 111 12.13 -1.67 5.54
N TRP A 112 10.79 -1.77 5.56
CA TRP A 112 9.94 -1.00 6.47
C TRP A 112 10.32 -1.22 7.94
N ARG A 113 10.53 -2.47 8.37
CA ARG A 113 10.94 -2.78 9.75
C ARG A 113 12.20 -2.03 10.17
N ARG A 114 13.18 -1.84 9.27
CA ARG A 114 14.43 -1.10 9.55
C ARG A 114 14.19 0.41 9.65
N ILE A 115 13.45 0.98 8.70
CA ILE A 115 13.10 2.41 8.69
C ILE A 115 12.27 2.75 9.94
N ARG A 116 11.31 1.89 10.28
CA ARG A 116 10.42 2.05 11.43
C ARG A 116 11.17 2.19 12.76
N GLN A 117 12.28 1.47 12.96
CA GLN A 117 13.09 1.61 14.18
C GLN A 117 13.68 3.02 14.33
N GLN A 118 14.08 3.64 13.22
CA GLN A 118 14.60 5.01 13.22
C GLN A 118 13.47 6.02 13.48
N LEU A 119 12.30 5.81 12.87
CA LEU A 119 11.12 6.66 13.07
C LEU A 119 10.60 6.63 14.50
N LEU A 120 10.66 5.49 15.20
CA LEU A 120 10.31 5.41 16.62
C LEU A 120 11.17 6.35 17.48
N GLN A 121 12.47 6.39 17.21
CA GLN A 121 13.40 7.27 17.93
C GLN A 121 13.12 8.75 17.64
N ILE A 122 12.86 9.08 16.36
CA ILE A 122 12.47 10.43 15.96
C ILE A 122 11.17 10.85 16.63
N GLU A 123 10.14 9.98 16.65
CA GLU A 123 8.87 10.26 17.34
C GLU A 123 9.08 10.53 18.85
N ALA A 124 10.00 9.80 19.48
CA ALA A 124 10.39 10.00 20.88
C ALA A 124 11.20 11.30 21.12
N GLY A 125 11.56 12.05 20.07
CA GLY A 125 12.35 13.27 20.14
C GLY A 125 13.86 13.01 20.21
N VAL A 126 14.30 11.77 20.00
CA VAL A 126 15.72 11.42 19.96
C VAL A 126 16.31 11.91 18.64
N GLN A 127 17.46 12.56 18.72
CA GLN A 127 18.20 13.05 17.56
C GLN A 127 18.96 11.89 16.91
N VAL A 128 18.38 11.31 15.85
CA VAL A 128 19.02 10.29 15.04
C VAL A 128 18.89 10.63 13.56
N PRO A 129 19.90 10.31 12.73
CA PRO A 129 19.75 10.44 11.29
C PRO A 129 18.77 9.37 10.76
N LEU A 130 18.04 9.72 9.70
CA LEU A 130 17.42 8.73 8.83
C LEU A 130 18.42 8.28 7.78
N SER A 131 18.58 6.97 7.64
CA SER A 131 19.43 6.33 6.62
C SER A 131 18.97 6.69 5.22
N GLU A 132 19.76 7.50 4.51
CA GLU A 132 19.48 7.91 3.14
C GLU A 132 19.32 6.71 2.21
N SER A 133 20.26 5.75 2.28
CA SER A 133 20.23 4.55 1.46
C SER A 133 19.00 3.68 1.71
N ASP A 134 18.57 3.52 2.97
CA ASP A 134 17.37 2.72 3.27
C ASP A 134 16.10 3.40 2.76
N ILE A 135 16.00 4.73 2.91
CA ILE A 135 14.85 5.50 2.41
C ILE A 135 14.77 5.44 0.90
N ASP A 136 15.88 5.69 0.18
CA ASP A 136 15.85 5.71 -1.27
C ASP A 136 15.58 4.32 -1.85
N ALA A 137 16.19 3.28 -1.30
CA ALA A 137 15.91 1.90 -1.71
C ALA A 137 14.44 1.50 -1.48
N PHE A 138 13.84 1.92 -0.36
CA PHE A 138 12.43 1.65 -0.06
C PHE A 138 11.48 2.37 -1.01
N ILE A 139 11.77 3.64 -1.34
CA ILE A 139 10.96 4.42 -2.28
C ILE A 139 11.07 3.85 -3.69
N GLU A 140 12.27 3.48 -4.12
CA GLU A 140 12.49 2.87 -5.43
C GLU A 140 11.81 1.49 -5.55
N ALA A 141 11.88 0.67 -4.50
CA ALA A 141 11.21 -0.62 -4.46
C ALA A 141 9.69 -0.47 -4.61
N TYR A 142 9.06 0.44 -3.86
CA TYR A 142 7.62 0.71 -4.01
C TYR A 142 7.30 1.25 -5.42
N ALA A 143 8.10 2.15 -5.96
CA ALA A 143 7.86 2.72 -7.29
C ALA A 143 7.95 1.67 -8.41
N ARG A 144 8.85 0.70 -8.30
CA ARG A 144 8.94 -0.43 -9.23
C ARG A 144 7.74 -1.37 -9.06
N HIS A 145 7.43 -1.71 -7.82
CA HIS A 145 6.33 -2.61 -7.46
C HIS A 145 4.98 -2.10 -7.99
N MET A 146 4.60 -0.87 -7.61
CA MET A 146 3.34 -0.25 -8.06
C MET A 146 3.27 -0.10 -9.58
N ARG A 147 4.41 0.08 -10.27
CA ARG A 147 4.43 0.16 -11.74
C ARG A 147 4.02 -1.16 -12.37
N ILE A 148 4.54 -2.29 -11.86
CA ILE A 148 4.17 -3.62 -12.37
C ILE A 148 2.66 -3.84 -12.16
N GLU A 149 2.14 -3.43 -11.01
CA GLU A 149 0.71 -3.56 -10.71
C GLU A 149 -0.15 -2.70 -11.62
N GLU A 150 0.20 -1.43 -11.79
CA GLU A 150 -0.55 -0.46 -12.62
C GLU A 150 -0.46 -0.77 -14.12
N ASP A 151 0.71 -1.17 -14.62
CA ASP A 151 0.94 -1.39 -16.05
C ASP A 151 0.51 -2.80 -16.50
N GLU A 152 0.55 -3.79 -15.61
CA GLU A 152 0.30 -5.20 -15.96
C GLU A 152 -0.88 -5.82 -15.21
N VAL A 153 -0.88 -5.76 -13.87
CA VAL A 153 -1.83 -6.51 -13.04
C VAL A 153 -3.24 -5.94 -13.14
N PHE A 154 -3.43 -4.63 -12.92
CA PHE A 154 -4.76 -4.04 -12.93
C PHE A 154 -5.41 -4.11 -14.32
N PRO A 155 -4.73 -3.80 -15.45
CA PRO A 155 -5.30 -4.01 -16.78
C PRO A 155 -5.58 -5.48 -17.10
N MET A 156 -4.85 -6.41 -16.49
CA MET A 156 -5.15 -7.84 -16.60
C MET A 156 -6.41 -8.21 -15.80
N ALA A 157 -6.55 -7.69 -14.59
CA ALA A 157 -7.71 -7.91 -13.74
C ALA A 157 -8.99 -7.37 -14.38
N GLU A 158 -8.96 -6.16 -14.96
CA GLU A 158 -10.09 -5.57 -15.70
C GLU A 158 -10.56 -6.43 -16.87
N ARG A 159 -9.65 -7.18 -17.51
CA ARG A 159 -9.99 -8.05 -18.66
C ARG A 159 -10.45 -9.44 -18.25
N LEU A 160 -9.96 -9.96 -17.13
CA LEU A 160 -10.16 -11.36 -16.73
C LEU A 160 -11.22 -11.56 -15.65
N LEU A 161 -11.41 -10.59 -14.76
CA LEU A 161 -12.33 -10.73 -13.64
C LEU A 161 -13.73 -10.28 -14.03
N ASP A 162 -14.72 -11.11 -13.70
CA ASP A 162 -16.13 -10.78 -13.86
C ASP A 162 -16.66 -9.95 -12.67
N ASP A 163 -17.88 -9.42 -12.81
CA ASP A 163 -18.52 -8.61 -11.78
C ASP A 163 -18.67 -9.36 -10.45
N THR A 164 -18.81 -10.69 -10.49
CA THR A 164 -18.97 -11.52 -9.28
C THR A 164 -17.67 -11.55 -8.48
N ALA A 165 -16.55 -11.79 -9.16
CA ALA A 165 -15.22 -11.76 -8.56
C ALA A 165 -14.87 -10.37 -7.99
N LEU A 166 -15.17 -9.31 -8.75
CA LEU A 166 -14.93 -7.93 -8.32
C LEU A 166 -15.78 -7.56 -7.09
N GLN A 167 -17.06 -7.95 -7.05
CA GLN A 167 -17.93 -7.72 -5.88
C GLN A 167 -17.44 -8.48 -4.63
N ALA A 168 -17.02 -9.73 -4.80
CA ALA A 168 -16.47 -10.53 -3.70
C ALA A 168 -15.19 -9.90 -3.12
N MET A 169 -14.28 -9.47 -3.99
CA MET A 169 -13.06 -8.75 -3.61
C MET A 169 -13.40 -7.45 -2.88
N GLY A 170 -14.26 -6.60 -3.44
CA GLY A 170 -14.66 -5.33 -2.81
C GLY A 170 -15.27 -5.53 -1.42
N ARG A 171 -16.04 -6.60 -1.21
CA ARG A 171 -16.57 -6.97 0.12
C ARG A 171 -15.47 -7.36 1.11
N SER A 172 -14.53 -8.21 0.69
CA SER A 172 -13.38 -8.60 1.53
C SER A 172 -12.54 -7.40 1.95
N MET A 173 -12.25 -6.49 1.01
CA MET A 173 -11.49 -5.26 1.24
C MET A 173 -12.19 -4.33 2.25
N ARG A 174 -13.52 -4.24 2.23
CA ARG A 174 -14.33 -3.50 3.22
C ARG A 174 -14.24 -4.11 4.60
N LEU A 175 -14.45 -5.42 4.70
CA LEU A 175 -14.42 -6.14 5.97
C LEU A 175 -13.06 -6.00 6.66
N ARG A 176 -11.96 -6.05 5.90
CA ARG A 176 -10.60 -5.81 6.39
C ARG A 176 -10.40 -4.43 7.02
N ARG A 177 -11.21 -3.47 6.60
CA ARG A 177 -11.23 -2.09 7.10
C ARG A 177 -12.33 -1.86 8.14
N GLY A 178 -13.00 -2.92 8.58
CA GLY A 178 -14.06 -2.88 9.58
C GLY A 178 -15.37 -2.27 9.09
N ILE A 179 -15.57 -2.18 7.77
CA ILE A 179 -16.81 -1.67 7.16
C ILE A 179 -17.71 -2.88 6.90
N THR A 180 -18.86 -2.94 7.57
CA THR A 180 -19.83 -4.03 7.39
C THR A 180 -20.91 -3.66 6.38
N ASP A 181 -21.54 -4.67 5.77
CA ASP A 181 -22.59 -4.46 4.77
C ASP A 181 -23.83 -3.72 5.37
N ASP A 182 -24.02 -3.73 6.70
CA ASP A 182 -25.06 -2.96 7.41
C ASP A 182 -24.79 -1.44 7.46
N GLN A 183 -23.62 -0.98 6.99
CA GLN A 183 -23.18 0.42 7.01
C GLN A 183 -23.22 1.09 5.63
N ILE A 184 -23.77 0.42 4.62
CA ILE A 184 -23.92 0.87 3.23
C ILE A 184 -25.41 1.09 2.93
#